data_AF-A0A352QLS1-F1
#
_entry.id   AF-A0A352QLS1-F1
#
_cell.length_a   1.000
_cell.length_b   1.000
_cell.length_c   1.000
_cell.angle_alpha   90.00
_cell.angle_beta   90.00
_cell.angle_gamma   90.00
#
_symmetry.space_group_name_H-M   'P 1'
#
loop_
_entity.id
_entity.type
_entity.pdbx_description
1 polymer ?
#
loop_
_entity_poly.entity_id
_entity_poly.type
_entity_poly.pdbx_seq_one_letter_code
_entity_poly.pdbx_strand_id
1 'polypeptide(L)'
;MSKNMERIFFAFLLSFVGAIVAKQFEALWWIGLIFGFISGYIGYDIRSFLGAIPVALASSCAEVGTFIPTTGRLKRFACCAFYTFGAGVCTGLICFGAISLLIFPLTHVSECLLMASYGGFFMGIFLVWMTPSDSKTDAGTQMHIEDMSTIIRWMHPIPFAIRTLPLGIFYSLRVVAWITEKGSELGWRFLYHLYRLVHSHERVLFGLDVALGVAIGHYSGNALLGGFAGAAWWILDWHLISVKLMKVQPAQ
;
A
#
# COMPACT_ATOMS: atom_id res chain seq x y z
N MET A 1 14.03 -10.18 29.90
CA MET A 1 15.13 -9.28 29.50
C MET A 1 14.76 -7.89 30.00
N SER A 2 15.69 -7.08 30.52
CA SER A 2 15.33 -5.71 30.91
C SER A 2 14.96 -4.91 29.65
N LYS A 3 13.99 -3.98 29.75
CA LYS A 3 13.59 -3.13 28.59
C LYS A 3 14.78 -2.44 27.93
N ASN A 4 15.80 -2.09 28.72
CA ASN A 4 17.02 -1.48 28.22
C ASN A 4 17.86 -2.44 27.36
N MET A 5 17.99 -3.71 27.76
CA MET A 5 18.69 -4.70 26.94
C MET A 5 17.96 -4.97 25.62
N GLU A 6 16.62 -4.98 25.62
CA GLU A 6 15.81 -5.08 24.39
C GLU A 6 16.10 -3.92 23.44
N ARG A 7 16.12 -2.69 23.94
CA ARG A 7 16.42 -1.50 23.13
C ARG A 7 17.83 -1.51 22.57
N ILE A 8 18.83 -1.90 23.36
CA ILE A 8 20.23 -2.04 22.88
C ILE A 8 20.30 -3.07 21.75
N PHE A 9 19.63 -4.22 21.92
CA PHE A 9 19.58 -5.26 20.91
C PHE A 9 18.88 -4.78 19.63
N PHE A 10 17.76 -4.04 19.74
CA PHE A 10 17.09 -3.46 18.58
C PHE A 10 17.93 -2.38 17.89
N ALA A 11 18.62 -1.52 18.64
CA ALA A 11 19.52 -0.52 18.07
C ALA A 11 20.63 -1.19 17.25
N PHE A 12 21.22 -2.26 17.78
CA PHE A 12 22.19 -3.08 17.05
C PHE A 12 21.60 -3.67 15.78
N LEU A 13 20.48 -4.40 15.91
CA LEU A 13 19.88 -5.16 14.81
C LEU A 13 19.42 -4.25 13.67
N LEU A 14 18.74 -3.15 13.99
CA LEU A 14 18.21 -2.21 12.99
C LEU A 14 19.33 -1.43 12.31
N SER A 15 20.40 -1.05 13.03
CA SER A 15 21.57 -0.42 12.44
C SER A 15 22.33 -1.37 11.52
N PHE A 16 22.46 -2.64 11.92
CA PHE A 16 23.08 -3.69 11.11
C PHE A 16 22.30 -3.93 9.80
N VAL A 17 20.99 -4.13 9.89
CA VAL A 17 20.12 -4.33 8.71
C VAL A 17 20.12 -3.09 7.82
N GLY A 18 19.97 -1.89 8.40
CA GLY A 18 20.00 -0.65 7.64
C GLY A 18 21.34 -0.42 6.93
N ALA A 19 22.47 -0.81 7.54
CA ALA A 19 23.79 -0.75 6.91
C ALA A 19 23.92 -1.71 5.72
N ILE A 20 23.32 -2.91 5.80
CA ILE A 20 23.25 -3.84 4.66
C ILE A 20 22.44 -3.21 3.52
N VAL A 21 21.27 -2.64 3.83
CA VAL A 21 20.43 -1.97 2.82
C VAL A 21 21.20 -0.79 2.20
N ALA A 22 21.79 0.08 3.01
CA ALA A 22 22.58 1.21 2.52
C ALA A 22 23.70 0.77 1.58
N LYS A 23 24.38 -0.34 1.90
CA LYS A 23 25.44 -0.91 1.06
C LYS A 23 24.91 -1.45 -0.28
N GLN A 24 23.75 -2.10 -0.28
CA GLN A 24 23.14 -2.65 -1.51
C GLN A 24 22.75 -1.58 -2.52
N PHE A 25 22.44 -0.37 -2.06
CA PHE A 25 21.95 0.74 -2.88
C PHE A 25 23.05 1.71 -3.35
N GLU A 26 24.32 1.51 -2.96
CA GLU A 26 25.49 2.31 -3.34
C GLU A 26 25.23 3.84 -3.36
N ALA A 27 25.01 4.44 -4.53
CA ALA A 27 24.72 5.87 -4.68
C ALA A 27 23.44 6.34 -3.95
N LEU A 28 22.51 5.42 -3.68
CA LEU A 28 21.26 5.65 -2.96
C LEU A 28 21.32 5.16 -1.50
N TRP A 29 22.52 5.13 -0.89
CA TRP A 29 22.74 4.68 0.49
C TRP A 29 21.88 5.40 1.54
N TRP A 30 21.48 6.65 1.29
CA TRP A 30 20.58 7.43 2.15
C TRP A 30 19.20 6.77 2.32
N ILE A 31 18.78 5.88 1.41
CA ILE A 31 17.57 5.05 1.59
C ILE A 31 17.72 4.16 2.81
N GLY A 32 18.91 3.59 3.03
CA GLY A 32 19.21 2.81 4.22
C GLY A 32 19.15 3.65 5.51
N LEU A 33 19.56 4.92 5.47
CA LEU A 33 19.40 5.83 6.61
C LEU A 33 17.94 6.09 6.95
N ILE A 34 17.12 6.40 5.96
CA ILE A 34 15.68 6.64 6.15
C ILE A 34 15.02 5.39 6.71
N PHE A 35 15.33 4.23 6.15
CA PHE A 35 14.79 2.95 6.63
C PHE A 35 15.25 2.64 8.05
N GLY A 36 16.53 2.86 8.36
CA GLY A 36 17.08 2.75 9.71
C GLY A 36 16.38 3.66 10.70
N PHE A 37 16.21 4.94 10.36
CA PHE A 37 15.51 5.92 11.19
C PHE A 37 14.06 5.52 11.45
N ILE A 38 13.29 5.19 10.41
CA ILE A 38 11.87 4.82 10.54
C ILE A 38 11.72 3.53 11.33
N SER A 39 12.52 2.50 11.02
CA SER A 39 12.48 1.23 11.74
C SER A 39 12.91 1.38 13.20
N GLY A 40 13.91 2.22 13.49
CA GLY A 40 14.31 2.59 14.85
C GLY A 40 13.17 3.29 15.59
N TYR A 41 12.59 4.32 14.99
CA TYR A 41 11.49 5.09 15.55
C TYR A 41 10.29 4.22 15.94
N ILE A 42 9.92 3.26 15.07
CA ILE A 42 8.86 2.29 15.33
C ILE A 42 9.31 1.23 16.35
N GLY A 43 10.53 0.73 16.20
CA GLY A 43 11.11 -0.35 17.01
C GLY A 43 11.32 0.00 18.48
N TYR A 44 11.51 1.28 18.81
CA TYR A 44 11.66 1.76 20.18
C TYR A 44 10.51 1.32 21.11
N ASP A 45 9.28 1.40 20.61
CA ASP A 45 8.09 0.90 21.30
C ASP A 45 7.02 0.48 20.28
N ILE A 46 7.26 -0.71 19.71
CA ILE A 46 6.38 -1.31 18.70
C ILE A 46 4.98 -1.59 19.26
N ARG A 47 4.85 -1.90 20.55
CA ARG A 47 3.55 -2.20 21.17
C ARG A 47 2.68 -0.96 21.24
N SER A 48 3.24 0.16 21.71
CA SER A 48 2.56 1.44 21.70
C SER A 48 2.24 1.91 20.28
N PHE A 49 3.16 1.71 19.32
CA PHE A 49 2.92 2.04 17.92
C PHE A 49 1.72 1.27 17.35
N LEU A 50 1.70 -0.05 17.52
CA LEU A 50 0.60 -0.91 17.05
C LEU A 50 -0.72 -0.59 17.75
N GLY A 51 -0.69 -0.25 19.04
CA GLY A 51 -1.87 0.19 19.79
C GLY A 51 -2.44 1.53 19.32
N ALA A 52 -1.61 2.42 18.77
CA ALA A 52 -2.03 3.71 18.25
C ALA A 52 -2.69 3.62 16.86
N ILE A 53 -2.40 2.59 16.07
CA ILE A 53 -2.98 2.41 14.72
C ILE A 53 -4.52 2.40 14.72
N PRO A 54 -5.22 1.55 15.49
CA PRO A 54 -6.68 1.53 15.47
C PRO A 54 -7.29 2.85 15.97
N VAL A 55 -6.64 3.51 16.93
CA VAL A 55 -7.08 4.81 17.46
C VAL A 55 -6.93 5.91 16.41
N ALA A 56 -5.78 5.99 15.74
CA ALA A 56 -5.52 6.94 14.67
C ALA A 56 -6.51 6.73 13.52
N LEU A 57 -6.74 5.48 13.10
CA LEU A 57 -7.68 5.16 12.03
C LEU A 57 -9.13 5.56 12.38
N ALA A 58 -9.57 5.30 13.61
CA ALA A 58 -10.89 5.70 14.07
C ALA A 58 -11.06 7.23 14.05
N SER A 59 -10.07 7.98 14.54
CA SER A 59 -10.06 9.44 14.52
C SER A 59 -10.08 10.00 13.09
N SER A 60 -9.27 9.44 12.19
CA SER A 60 -9.25 9.87 10.79
C SER A 60 -10.58 9.62 10.08
N CYS A 61 -11.18 8.45 10.27
CA CYS A 61 -12.49 8.13 9.70
C CYS A 61 -13.58 9.07 10.22
N ALA A 62 -13.56 9.42 11.51
CA ALA A 62 -14.51 10.35 12.11
C ALA A 62 -14.40 11.76 11.51
N GLU A 63 -13.18 12.26 11.27
CA GLU A 63 -12.97 13.62 10.76
C GLU A 63 -13.19 13.78 9.25
N VAL A 64 -12.90 12.77 8.44
CA VAL A 64 -13.13 12.86 6.98
C VAL A 64 -14.64 12.81 6.68
N GLY A 65 -15.47 12.44 7.66
CA GLY A 65 -16.89 12.20 7.43
C GLY A 65 -17.10 11.08 6.41
N THR A 66 -16.05 10.28 6.12
CA THR A 66 -16.14 9.08 5.30
C THR A 66 -16.99 8.11 6.08
N PHE A 67 -18.26 8.10 5.70
CA PHE A 67 -19.23 7.07 5.99
C PHE A 67 -18.51 5.72 5.85
N ILE A 68 -18.21 5.05 6.97
CA ILE A 68 -17.77 3.66 6.93
C ILE A 68 -18.89 2.96 6.16
N PRO A 69 -18.65 2.48 4.92
CA PRO A 69 -19.75 1.98 4.13
C PRO A 69 -20.28 0.77 4.89
N THR A 70 -21.50 0.88 5.42
CA THR A 70 -22.23 -0.25 6.01
C THR A 70 -22.02 -1.46 5.11
N THR A 71 -21.80 -2.64 5.68
CA THR A 71 -21.41 -3.88 4.96
C THR A 71 -22.18 -4.11 3.66
N GLY A 72 -23.47 -3.74 3.59
CA GLY A 72 -24.28 -3.79 2.37
C GLY A 72 -23.91 -2.78 1.27
N ARG A 73 -23.58 -1.53 1.61
CA ARG A 73 -23.10 -0.52 0.63
C ARG A 73 -21.65 -0.78 0.24
N LEU A 74 -20.82 -1.28 1.16
CA LEU A 74 -19.47 -1.75 0.83
C LEU A 74 -19.55 -2.91 -0.16
N LYS A 75 -20.48 -3.86 0.02
CA LYS A 75 -20.69 -4.96 -0.92
C LYS A 75 -21.13 -4.47 -2.31
N ARG A 76 -22.04 -3.50 -2.39
CA ARG A 76 -22.46 -2.92 -3.70
C ARG A 76 -21.35 -2.10 -4.35
N PHE A 77 -20.62 -1.31 -3.58
CA PHE A 77 -19.48 -0.54 -4.08
C PHE A 77 -18.33 -1.46 -4.48
N ALA A 78 -18.02 -2.49 -3.69
CA ALA A 78 -17.00 -3.48 -4.00
C ALA A 78 -17.41 -4.35 -5.19
N CYS A 79 -18.68 -4.75 -5.33
CA CYS A 79 -19.17 -5.40 -6.55
C CYS A 79 -19.06 -4.44 -7.73
N CYS A 80 -19.54 -3.20 -7.62
CA CYS A 80 -19.48 -2.25 -8.72
C CYS A 80 -18.03 -1.92 -9.11
N ALA A 81 -17.14 -1.71 -8.15
CA ALA A 81 -15.71 -1.52 -8.35
C ALA A 81 -15.06 -2.79 -8.90
N PHE A 82 -15.40 -3.98 -8.43
CA PHE A 82 -14.87 -5.24 -8.97
C PHE A 82 -15.34 -5.49 -10.40
N TYR A 83 -16.60 -5.18 -10.73
CA TYR A 83 -17.11 -5.29 -12.10
C TYR A 83 -16.55 -4.19 -13.01
N THR A 84 -16.47 -2.94 -12.55
CA THR A 84 -15.97 -1.82 -13.38
C THR A 84 -14.45 -1.80 -13.50
N PHE A 85 -13.74 -2.03 -12.41
CA PHE A 85 -12.27 -2.15 -12.38
C PHE A 85 -11.83 -3.49 -12.96
N GLY A 86 -12.51 -4.60 -12.64
CA GLY A 86 -12.23 -5.90 -13.24
C GLY A 86 -12.50 -5.90 -14.74
N ALA A 87 -13.66 -5.41 -15.21
CA ALA A 87 -13.90 -5.27 -16.64
C ALA A 87 -12.96 -4.25 -17.29
N GLY A 88 -12.64 -3.14 -16.63
CA GLY A 88 -11.71 -2.13 -17.12
C GLY A 88 -10.29 -2.65 -17.27
N VAL A 89 -9.77 -3.37 -16.27
CA VAL A 89 -8.45 -4.01 -16.30
C VAL A 89 -8.42 -5.14 -17.33
N CYS A 90 -9.46 -5.97 -17.41
CA CYS A 90 -9.55 -7.01 -18.44
C CYS A 90 -9.57 -6.41 -19.84
N THR A 91 -10.36 -5.35 -20.06
CA THR A 91 -10.41 -4.63 -21.35
C THR A 91 -9.07 -3.98 -21.68
N GLY A 92 -8.43 -3.34 -20.70
CA GLY A 92 -7.10 -2.74 -20.86
C GLY A 92 -6.03 -3.75 -21.24
N LEU A 93 -6.01 -4.92 -20.58
CA LEU A 93 -5.08 -6.01 -20.89
C LEU A 93 -5.35 -6.63 -22.27
N ILE A 94 -6.62 -6.78 -22.67
CA ILE A 94 -7.00 -7.25 -24.01
C ILE A 94 -6.55 -6.23 -25.08
N CYS A 95 -6.83 -4.95 -24.89
CA CYS A 95 -6.41 -3.90 -25.82
C CYS A 95 -4.88 -3.79 -25.90
N PHE A 96 -4.18 -3.85 -24.77
CA PHE A 96 -2.72 -3.82 -24.73
C PHE A 96 -2.11 -5.04 -25.42
N GLY A 97 -2.67 -6.24 -25.21
CA GLY A 97 -2.27 -7.45 -25.91
C GLY A 97 -2.51 -7.38 -27.42
N ALA A 98 -3.68 -6.89 -27.85
CA ALA A 98 -4.01 -6.72 -29.26
C ALA A 98 -3.11 -5.71 -29.97
N ILE A 99 -2.83 -4.56 -29.33
CA ILE A 99 -1.91 -3.55 -29.84
C ILE A 99 -0.47 -4.11 -29.90
N SER A 100 -0.05 -4.85 -28.88
CA SER A 100 1.28 -5.47 -28.87
C SER A 100 1.44 -6.50 -29.98
N LEU A 101 0.40 -7.28 -30.29
CA LEU A 101 0.38 -8.22 -31.42
C LEU A 101 0.39 -7.53 -32.80
N LEU A 102 -0.11 -6.29 -32.89
CA LEU A 102 -0.05 -5.49 -34.12
C LEU A 102 1.33 -4.84 -34.33
N ILE A 103 2.01 -4.47 -33.25
CA ILE A 103 3.29 -3.74 -33.30
C ILE A 103 4.48 -4.71 -33.36
N PHE A 104 4.42 -5.83 -32.64
CA PHE A 104 5.52 -6.78 -32.53
C PHE A 104 5.21 -8.08 -33.27
N PRO A 105 6.15 -8.61 -34.07
CA PRO A 105 5.99 -9.95 -34.65
C PRO A 105 5.86 -10.99 -33.54
N LEU A 106 4.98 -11.99 -33.76
CA LEU A 106 4.56 -12.98 -32.74
C LEU A 106 5.72 -13.70 -32.03
N THR A 107 6.91 -13.72 -32.62
CA THR A 107 8.10 -14.36 -32.05
C THR A 107 8.68 -13.64 -30.82
N HIS A 108 8.25 -12.40 -30.53
CA HIS A 108 8.77 -11.59 -29.41
C HIS A 108 7.75 -11.25 -28.34
N VAL A 109 6.49 -11.65 -28.51
CA VAL A 109 5.46 -11.42 -27.49
C VAL A 109 5.66 -12.44 -26.38
N SER A 110 5.92 -11.97 -25.15
CA SER A 110 6.13 -12.87 -24.02
C SER A 110 4.87 -13.71 -23.76
N GLU A 111 5.05 -15.00 -23.45
CA GLU A 111 3.94 -15.91 -23.14
C GLU A 111 3.03 -15.37 -22.02
N CYS A 112 3.62 -14.64 -21.05
CA CYS A 112 2.89 -13.91 -20.01
C CYS A 112 1.87 -12.91 -20.58
N LEU A 113 2.21 -12.19 -21.64
CA LEU A 113 1.32 -11.19 -22.24
C LEU A 113 0.13 -11.85 -22.93
N LEU A 114 0.38 -12.96 -23.62
CA LEU A 114 -0.64 -13.77 -24.26
C LEU A 114 -1.57 -14.43 -23.22
N MET A 115 -1.02 -14.96 -22.13
CA MET A 115 -1.82 -15.50 -21.03
C MET A 115 -2.66 -14.44 -20.33
N ALA A 116 -2.15 -13.21 -20.17
CA ALA A 116 -2.89 -12.11 -19.57
C ALA A 116 -4.09 -11.67 -20.43
N SER A 117 -3.96 -11.67 -21.76
CA SER A 117 -5.06 -11.31 -22.67
C SER A 117 -6.15 -12.39 -22.72
N TYR A 118 -5.77 -13.67 -22.78
CA TYR A 118 -6.73 -14.78 -22.66
C TYR A 118 -7.42 -14.79 -21.29
N GLY A 119 -6.67 -14.60 -20.20
CA GLY A 119 -7.22 -14.54 -18.84
C GLY A 119 -8.25 -13.42 -18.68
N GLY A 120 -7.98 -12.23 -19.24
CA GLY A 120 -8.94 -11.13 -19.25
C GLY A 120 -10.22 -11.44 -20.02
N PHE A 121 -10.12 -12.13 -21.16
CA PHE A 121 -11.28 -12.52 -21.96
C PHE A 121 -12.18 -13.54 -21.25
N PHE A 122 -11.59 -14.60 -20.70
CA PHE A 122 -12.33 -15.63 -19.97
C PHE A 122 -12.97 -15.08 -18.69
N MET A 123 -12.28 -14.20 -17.96
CA MET A 123 -12.83 -13.52 -16.80
C MET A 123 -14.03 -12.63 -17.19
N GLY A 124 -13.96 -11.93 -18.32
CA GLY A 124 -15.07 -11.14 -18.84
C GLY A 124 -16.33 -11.98 -19.13
N ILE A 125 -16.16 -13.12 -19.80
CA ILE A 125 -17.26 -14.07 -20.07
C ILE A 125 -17.84 -14.62 -18.76
N PHE A 126 -16.97 -15.00 -17.83
CA PHE A 126 -17.37 -15.55 -16.53
C PHE A 126 -18.20 -14.54 -15.71
N LEU A 127 -17.83 -13.25 -15.74
CA LEU A 127 -18.57 -12.20 -15.05
C LEU A 127 -19.97 -11.97 -15.64
N VAL A 128 -20.14 -12.10 -16.96
CA VAL A 128 -21.45 -12.06 -17.64
C VAL A 128 -22.29 -13.31 -17.32
N TRP A 129 -21.64 -14.45 -17.11
CA TRP A 129 -22.32 -15.70 -16.73
C TRP A 129 -22.76 -15.73 -15.26
N MET A 130 -22.03 -15.04 -14.39
CA MET A 130 -22.30 -14.92 -12.95
C MET A 130 -23.44 -13.93 -12.61
N THR A 131 -23.95 -13.16 -13.57
CA THR A 131 -25.13 -12.32 -13.33
C THR A 131 -26.33 -13.23 -13.06
N PRO A 132 -26.91 -13.23 -11.84
CA PRO A 132 -27.89 -14.23 -11.44
C PRO A 132 -29.17 -14.11 -12.27
N SER A 133 -29.44 -15.14 -13.07
CA SER A 133 -30.69 -15.31 -13.81
C SER A 133 -31.74 -15.92 -12.89
N ASP A 134 -32.39 -15.09 -12.08
CA ASP A 134 -33.48 -15.53 -11.19
C ASP A 134 -34.86 -15.41 -11.87
N SER A 135 -34.93 -15.62 -13.19
CA SER A 135 -36.18 -15.51 -13.96
C SER A 135 -36.93 -16.85 -14.00
N LYS A 136 -37.70 -17.16 -12.96
CA LYS A 136 -38.65 -18.29 -12.98
C LYS A 136 -40.01 -17.95 -13.62
N THR A 137 -40.19 -16.71 -14.08
CA THR A 137 -41.45 -16.21 -14.66
C THR A 137 -41.24 -15.77 -16.11
N ASP A 138 -42.25 -15.96 -16.97
CA ASP A 138 -42.19 -15.52 -18.38
C ASP A 138 -41.90 -14.02 -18.52
N ALA A 139 -42.42 -13.21 -17.58
CA ALA A 139 -42.08 -11.79 -17.48
C ALA A 139 -40.58 -11.57 -17.20
N GLY A 140 -39.98 -12.39 -16.33
CA GLY A 140 -38.54 -12.39 -16.09
C GLY A 140 -37.74 -12.77 -17.32
N THR A 141 -38.20 -13.74 -18.11
CA THR A 141 -37.54 -14.18 -19.35
C THR A 141 -37.55 -13.09 -20.42
N GLN A 142 -38.69 -12.41 -20.62
CA GLN A 142 -38.78 -11.26 -21.54
C GLN A 142 -37.86 -10.11 -21.13
N MET A 143 -37.84 -9.78 -19.83
CA MET A 143 -36.93 -8.76 -19.31
C MET A 143 -35.47 -9.15 -19.55
N HIS A 144 -35.14 -10.43 -19.41
CA HIS A 144 -33.79 -10.94 -19.65
C HIS A 144 -33.37 -10.89 -21.13
N ILE A 145 -34.31 -11.10 -22.06
CA ILE A 145 -34.08 -10.97 -23.51
C ILE A 145 -33.86 -9.51 -23.88
N GLU A 146 -34.64 -8.57 -23.34
CA GLU A 146 -34.44 -7.14 -23.55
C GLU A 146 -33.07 -6.69 -22.99
N ASP A 147 -32.70 -7.17 -21.80
CA ASP A 147 -31.38 -6.94 -21.20
C ASP A 147 -30.25 -7.51 -22.06
N MET A 148 -30.37 -8.75 -22.56
CA MET A 148 -29.39 -9.35 -23.48
C MET A 148 -29.28 -8.59 -24.80
N SER A 149 -30.40 -8.17 -25.38
CA SER A 149 -30.42 -7.38 -26.63
C SER A 149 -29.72 -6.03 -26.44
N THR A 150 -29.91 -5.43 -25.26
CA THR A 150 -29.25 -4.21 -24.86
C THR A 150 -27.75 -4.45 -24.73
N ILE A 151 -27.33 -5.49 -24.00
CA ILE A 151 -25.92 -5.89 -23.87
C ILE A 151 -25.28 -6.11 -25.25
N ILE A 152 -25.93 -6.85 -26.17
CA ILE A 152 -25.41 -7.10 -27.52
C ILE A 152 -25.23 -5.78 -28.30
N ARG A 153 -26.16 -4.82 -28.20
CA ARG A 153 -26.02 -3.50 -28.81
C ARG A 153 -24.86 -2.71 -28.22
N TRP A 154 -24.65 -2.79 -26.91
CA TRP A 154 -23.53 -2.13 -26.21
C TRP A 154 -22.18 -2.79 -26.48
N MET A 155 -22.17 -4.10 -26.74
CA MET A 155 -20.99 -4.89 -27.08
C MET A 155 -20.69 -4.91 -28.59
N HIS A 156 -21.53 -4.32 -29.43
CA HIS A 156 -21.23 -4.16 -30.84
C HIS A 156 -19.91 -3.35 -31.00
N PRO A 157 -18.96 -3.77 -31.85
CA PRO A 157 -17.60 -3.23 -31.84
C PRO A 157 -17.54 -1.70 -32.01
N ILE A 158 -18.40 -1.18 -32.89
CA ILE A 158 -18.45 0.25 -33.24
C ILE A 158 -18.92 1.13 -32.06
N PRO A 159 -20.14 0.97 -31.50
CA PRO A 159 -20.57 1.76 -30.34
C PRO A 159 -19.73 1.46 -29.10
N PHE A 160 -19.21 0.23 -28.94
CA PHE A 160 -18.28 -0.08 -27.88
C PHE A 160 -17.01 0.78 -27.94
N ALA A 161 -16.34 0.82 -29.10
CA ALA A 161 -15.12 1.59 -29.30
C ALA A 161 -15.33 3.10 -29.24
N ILE A 162 -16.41 3.62 -29.84
CA ILE A 162 -16.66 5.06 -29.96
C ILE A 162 -17.25 5.65 -28.67
N ARG A 163 -18.12 4.91 -27.98
CA ARG A 163 -18.88 5.43 -26.85
C ARG A 163 -18.52 4.76 -25.53
N THR A 164 -18.61 3.43 -25.46
CA THR A 164 -18.48 2.70 -24.19
C THR A 164 -17.07 2.79 -23.63
N LEU A 165 -16.04 2.61 -24.47
CA LEU A 165 -14.65 2.57 -24.06
C LEU A 165 -14.14 3.94 -23.57
N PRO A 166 -14.35 5.08 -24.27
CA PRO A 166 -13.98 6.40 -23.75
C PRO A 166 -14.71 6.77 -22.47
N LEU A 167 -16.01 6.48 -22.38
CA LEU A 167 -16.77 6.70 -21.14
C LEU A 167 -16.23 5.84 -19.99
N GLY A 168 -15.94 4.57 -20.24
CA GLY A 168 -15.35 3.65 -19.27
C GLY A 168 -14.00 4.13 -18.77
N ILE A 169 -13.12 4.60 -19.66
CA ILE A 169 -11.84 5.22 -19.30
C ILE A 169 -12.06 6.47 -18.46
N PHE A 170 -12.94 7.39 -18.88
CA PHE A 170 -13.24 8.62 -18.15
C PHE A 170 -13.79 8.34 -16.75
N TYR A 171 -14.75 7.41 -16.61
CA TYR A 171 -15.28 7.00 -15.31
C TYR A 171 -14.21 6.33 -14.45
N SER A 172 -13.38 5.47 -15.03
CA SER A 172 -12.28 4.81 -14.32
C SER A 172 -11.28 5.84 -13.78
N LEU A 173 -10.87 6.81 -14.61
CA LEU A 173 -9.99 7.91 -14.20
C LEU A 173 -10.63 8.76 -13.11
N ARG A 174 -11.94 9.05 -13.21
CA ARG A 174 -12.65 9.81 -12.18
C ARG A 174 -12.76 9.04 -10.86
N VAL A 175 -13.00 7.73 -10.91
CA VAL A 175 -13.02 6.86 -9.73
C VAL A 175 -11.63 6.78 -9.12
N VAL A 176 -10.58 6.58 -9.92
CA VAL A 176 -9.19 6.58 -9.46
C VAL A 176 -8.84 7.92 -8.84
N ALA A 177 -9.17 9.05 -9.48
CA ALA A 177 -8.93 10.38 -8.95
C ALA A 177 -9.68 10.59 -7.62
N TRP A 178 -10.94 10.18 -7.53
CA TRP A 178 -11.73 10.29 -6.30
C TRP A 178 -11.19 9.39 -5.17
N ILE A 179 -10.83 8.14 -5.47
CA ILE A 179 -10.18 7.22 -4.53
C ILE A 179 -8.82 7.77 -4.11
N THR A 180 -8.07 8.38 -5.02
CA THR A 180 -6.77 8.97 -4.74
C THR A 180 -6.92 10.22 -3.88
N GLU A 181 -7.88 11.09 -4.17
CA GLU A 181 -8.19 12.29 -3.39
C GLU A 181 -8.67 11.93 -1.99
N LYS A 182 -9.71 11.10 -1.87
CA LYS A 182 -10.24 10.69 -0.56
C LYS A 182 -9.32 9.76 0.20
N GLY A 183 -8.63 8.87 -0.51
CA GLY A 183 -7.63 7.96 0.06
C GLY A 183 -6.40 8.70 0.53
N SER A 184 -5.92 9.72 -0.20
CA SER A 184 -4.80 10.57 0.24
C SER A 184 -5.19 11.48 1.40
N GLU A 185 -6.40 12.04 1.40
CA GLU A 185 -6.92 12.81 2.53
C GLU A 185 -7.01 11.95 3.80
N LEU A 186 -7.60 10.75 3.70
CA LEU A 186 -7.67 9.79 4.80
C LEU A 186 -6.27 9.37 5.24
N GLY A 187 -5.39 9.04 4.29
CA GLY A 187 -4.02 8.60 4.57
C GLY A 187 -3.20 9.68 5.26
N TRP A 188 -3.28 10.93 4.81
CA TRP A 188 -2.59 12.06 5.42
C TRP A 188 -3.08 12.31 6.85
N ARG A 189 -4.40 12.32 7.07
CA ARG A 189 -4.97 12.47 8.42
C ARG A 189 -4.62 11.30 9.33
N PHE A 190 -4.60 10.08 8.79
CA PHE A 190 -4.14 8.90 9.52
C PHE A 190 -2.70 9.02 9.95
N LEU A 191 -1.81 9.40 9.04
CA LEU A 191 -0.40 9.64 9.36
C LEU A 191 -0.23 10.76 10.39
N TYR A 192 -1.01 11.85 10.28
CA TYR A 192 -1.01 12.94 11.24
C TYR A 192 -1.43 12.47 12.65
N HIS A 193 -2.54 11.75 12.77
CA HIS A 193 -3.03 11.24 14.07
C HIS A 193 -2.10 10.18 14.63
N LEU A 194 -1.61 9.26 13.80
CA LEU A 194 -0.65 8.23 14.20
C LEU A 194 0.63 8.87 14.70
N TYR A 195 1.17 9.85 13.97
CA TYR A 195 2.33 10.61 14.39
C TYR A 195 2.06 11.30 15.72
N ARG A 196 0.95 12.03 15.86
CA ARG A 196 0.60 12.74 17.10
C ARG A 196 0.50 11.82 18.32
N LEU A 197 -0.05 10.62 18.15
CA LEU A 197 -0.21 9.65 19.24
C LEU A 197 1.10 8.97 19.64
N VAL A 198 1.98 8.72 18.68
CA VAL A 198 3.21 7.94 18.86
C VAL A 198 4.40 8.85 19.19
N HIS A 199 4.37 10.10 18.71
CA HIS A 199 5.52 10.98 18.74
C HIS A 199 6.03 11.25 20.14
N SER A 200 7.33 11.00 20.32
CA SER A 200 8.07 11.28 21.53
C SER A 200 9.52 11.56 21.15
N HIS A 201 10.15 12.48 21.87
CA HIS A 201 11.55 12.85 21.65
C HIS A 201 12.49 11.64 21.76
N GLU A 202 12.18 10.70 22.67
CA GLU A 202 12.94 9.46 22.84
C GLU A 202 12.96 8.57 21.58
N ARG A 203 11.81 8.45 20.88
CA ARG A 203 11.74 7.67 19.62
C ARG A 203 12.55 8.32 18.51
N VAL A 204 12.54 9.66 18.45
CA VAL A 204 13.32 10.40 17.45
C VAL A 204 14.81 10.20 17.71
N LEU A 205 15.25 10.32 18.97
CA LEU A 205 16.64 10.07 19.37
C LEU A 205 17.04 8.63 19.01
N PHE A 206 16.24 7.63 19.40
CA PHE A 206 16.53 6.24 19.06
C PHE A 206 16.60 6.01 17.54
N GLY A 207 15.72 6.64 16.76
CA GLY A 207 15.77 6.61 15.30
C GLY A 207 17.06 7.23 14.74
N LEU A 208 17.52 8.36 15.31
CA LEU A 208 18.78 9.00 14.94
C LEU A 208 19.99 8.11 15.26
N ASP A 209 19.99 7.45 16.40
CA ASP A 209 21.08 6.56 16.82
C ASP A 209 21.21 5.37 15.86
N VAL A 210 20.07 4.82 15.44
CA VAL A 210 20.04 3.77 14.41
C VAL A 210 20.55 4.31 13.08
N ALA A 211 20.11 5.50 12.65
CA ALA A 211 20.58 6.11 11.40
C ALA A 211 22.10 6.39 11.42
N LEU A 212 22.64 6.84 12.55
CA LEU A 212 24.08 7.01 12.74
C LEU A 212 24.83 5.68 12.64
N GLY A 213 24.30 4.62 13.26
CA GLY A 213 24.83 3.26 13.10
C GLY A 213 24.83 2.81 11.64
N VAL A 214 23.75 3.06 10.90
CA VAL A 214 23.67 2.78 9.46
C VAL A 214 24.73 3.56 8.67
N ALA A 215 24.90 4.85 8.95
CA ALA A 215 25.90 5.71 8.28
C ALA A 215 27.31 5.15 8.50
N ILE A 216 27.66 4.84 9.75
CA ILE A 216 28.98 4.29 10.11
C ILE A 216 29.21 2.96 9.41
N GLY A 217 28.22 2.05 9.43
CA GLY A 217 28.34 0.75 8.76
C GLY A 217 28.51 0.85 7.24
N HIS A 218 27.86 1.84 6.61
CA HIS A 218 28.04 2.13 5.18
C HIS A 218 29.45 2.65 4.90
N TYR A 219 29.89 3.72 5.57
CA TYR A 219 31.20 4.33 5.32
C TYR A 219 32.38 3.45 5.72
N SER A 220 32.23 2.58 6.72
CA SER A 220 33.25 1.61 7.10
C SER A 220 33.25 0.35 6.23
N GLY A 221 32.26 0.19 5.34
CA GLY A 221 32.06 -1.01 4.53
C GLY A 221 31.68 -2.26 5.33
N ASN A 222 31.36 -2.13 6.63
CA ASN A 222 31.16 -3.23 7.57
C ASN A 222 29.87 -3.01 8.39
N ALA A 223 28.83 -3.77 8.07
CA ALA A 223 27.53 -3.67 8.73
C ALA A 223 27.59 -4.02 10.23
N LEU A 224 28.48 -4.93 10.66
CA LEU A 224 28.63 -5.26 12.09
C LEU A 224 29.13 -4.06 12.89
N LEU A 225 30.08 -3.29 12.34
CA LEU A 225 30.53 -2.04 12.95
C LEU A 225 29.38 -1.03 13.05
N GLY A 226 28.54 -0.94 12.03
CA GLY A 226 27.33 -0.11 12.08
C GLY A 226 26.36 -0.53 13.18
N GLY A 227 26.13 -1.84 13.32
CA GLY A 227 25.36 -2.43 14.42
C GLY A 227 25.89 -2.02 15.79
N PHE A 228 27.18 -2.25 16.04
CA PHE A 228 27.81 -1.90 17.31
C PHE A 228 27.81 -0.39 17.56
N ALA A 229 28.03 0.42 16.53
CA ALA A 229 28.02 1.87 16.64
C ALA A 229 26.63 2.40 17.05
N GLY A 230 25.55 1.92 16.43
CA GLY A 230 24.19 2.31 16.82
C GLY A 230 23.85 1.91 18.25
N ALA A 231 24.25 0.70 18.68
CA ALA A 231 24.06 0.25 20.05
C ALA A 231 24.87 1.08 21.08
N ALA A 232 26.14 1.38 20.76
CA ALA A 232 27.00 2.20 21.61
C ALA A 232 26.47 3.63 21.74
N TRP A 233 26.00 4.21 20.63
CA TRP A 233 25.42 5.54 20.62
C TRP A 233 24.14 5.60 21.44
N TRP A 234 23.24 4.62 21.32
CA TRP A 234 22.06 4.53 22.18
C TRP A 234 22.40 4.45 23.68
N ILE A 235 23.42 3.67 24.06
CA ILE A 235 23.86 3.58 25.47
C ILE A 235 24.36 4.94 25.97
N LEU A 236 25.08 5.67 25.12
CA LEU A 236 25.62 6.98 25.41
C LEU A 236 24.50 8.02 25.53
N ASP A 237 23.56 8.07 24.60
CA ASP A 237 22.40 8.97 24.61
C ASP A 237 21.50 8.68 25.81
N TRP A 238 21.26 7.40 26.14
CA TRP A 238 20.55 7.04 27.35
C TRP A 238 21.23 7.58 28.62
N HIS A 239 22.55 7.43 28.75
CA HIS A 239 23.28 7.94 29.93
C HIS A 239 23.39 9.46 29.97
N LEU A 240 23.67 10.12 28.85
CA LEU A 240 23.86 11.57 28.80
C LEU A 240 22.53 12.32 28.87
N ILE A 241 21.56 11.93 28.04
CA ILE A 241 20.31 12.67 27.91
C ILE A 241 19.35 12.26 29.02
N SER A 242 19.10 10.97 29.21
CA SER A 242 18.05 10.54 30.14
C SER A 242 18.46 10.70 31.60
N VAL A 243 19.70 10.29 31.94
CA VAL A 243 20.18 10.35 33.33
C VAL A 243 20.70 11.74 33.71
N LYS A 244 21.60 12.34 32.92
CA LYS A 244 22.21 13.62 33.30
C LYS A 244 21.35 14.83 32.96
N LEU A 245 20.84 14.91 31.73
CA LEU A 245 20.13 16.12 31.28
C LEU A 245 18.70 16.17 31.81
N MET A 246 17.94 15.09 31.63
CA MET A 246 16.51 15.05 31.97
C MET A 246 16.24 14.62 33.42
N LYS A 247 17.25 14.12 34.14
CA LYS A 247 17.14 13.59 35.52
C LYS A 247 15.98 12.59 35.67
N VAL A 248 15.70 11.82 34.62
CA VAL A 248 14.62 10.82 34.66
C VAL A 248 15.04 9.74 35.63
N GLN A 249 14.32 9.63 36.76
CA GLN A 249 14.54 8.51 37.66
C GLN A 249 14.13 7.22 36.95
N PRO A 250 14.98 6.18 36.95
CA PRO A 250 14.60 4.90 36.36
C PRO A 250 13.34 4.42 37.06
N ALA A 251 12.29 4.15 36.28
CA ALA A 251 11.08 3.53 36.81
C ALA A 251 11.50 2.21 37.48
N GLN A 252 11.32 2.14 38.80
CA GLN A 252 11.58 0.94 39.60
C GLN A 252 10.68 -0.22 39.16
#